data_AF-A0A3S2V7X8-F1
#
_entry.id   AF-A0A3S2V7X8-F1
#
_cell.length_a   1.000
_cell.length_b   1.000
_cell.length_c   1.000
_cell.angle_alpha   90.00
_cell.angle_beta   90.00
_cell.angle_gamma   90.00
#
_symmetry.space_group_name_H-M   'P 1'
#
loop_
_entity.id
_entity.type
_entity.pdbx_description
1 polymer ?
#
loop_
_entity_poly.entity_id
_entity_poly.type
_entity_poly.pdbx_seq_one_letter_code
_entity_poly.pdbx_strand_id
1 'polypeptide(L)' 'ALSRLADPHTLHQTPIGVFRSTERPVYDVQMSDQLDEAIEQNGKGDLGALLAGGDTWTVVG' A
#
# COMPACT_ATOMS: atom_id res chain seq x y z
N ALA A 1 -16.95 11.31 18.04
CA ALA A 1 -15.57 11.82 18.05
C ALA A 1 -14.96 11.55 19.42
N LEU A 2 -13.82 10.85 19.50
CA LEU A 2 -13.02 10.74 20.75
C LEU A 2 -12.55 12.12 21.28
N SER A 3 -12.65 13.15 20.44
CA SER A 3 -12.26 14.54 20.69
C SER A 3 -12.97 15.25 21.84
N ARG A 4 -13.94 14.65 22.54
CA ARG A 4 -14.76 15.30 23.59
C ARG A 4 -14.83 14.49 24.89
N LEU A 5 -13.79 13.73 25.21
CA LEU A 5 -13.77 12.81 26.36
C LEU A 5 -13.36 13.44 27.70
N ALA A 6 -12.91 14.70 27.74
CA ALA A 6 -12.57 15.39 28.98
C ALA A 6 -13.42 16.65 29.12
N ASP A 7 -14.19 16.73 30.20
CA ASP A 7 -14.89 17.95 30.62
C ASP A 7 -13.84 18.98 31.08
N PRO A 8 -13.78 20.19 30.46
CA PRO A 8 -12.72 21.17 30.73
C PRO A 8 -12.70 21.71 32.18
N HIS A 9 -13.78 21.53 32.94
CA HIS A 9 -13.96 22.23 34.20
C HIS A 9 -13.62 21.41 35.45
N THR A 10 -13.48 20.08 35.34
CA THR A 10 -13.27 19.25 36.54
C THR A 10 -12.06 18.32 36.52
N LEU A 11 -11.46 18.00 35.35
CA LEU A 11 -10.33 17.03 35.20
C LEU A 11 -10.53 15.64 35.85
N HIS A 12 -11.57 15.45 36.66
CA HIS A 12 -12.05 14.19 37.18
C HIS A 12 -12.68 13.42 36.02
N GLN A 13 -12.16 12.22 35.76
CA GLN A 13 -12.49 11.35 34.62
C GLN A 13 -11.70 11.63 33.33
N THR A 14 -10.41 11.98 33.44
CA THR A 14 -9.51 11.83 32.29
C THR A 14 -9.40 10.34 31.94
N PRO A 15 -9.92 9.89 30.80
CA PRO A 15 -9.81 8.49 30.45
C PRO A 15 -8.36 8.18 30.09
N ILE A 16 -7.87 7.03 30.57
CA ILE A 16 -6.50 6.57 30.33
C ILE A 16 -6.60 5.19 29.68
N GLY A 17 -5.88 4.99 28.58
CA GLY A 17 -5.84 3.71 27.87
C GLY A 17 -5.83 3.85 26.35
N VAL A 18 -5.94 2.72 25.66
CA VAL A 18 -5.97 2.66 24.19
C VAL A 18 -7.40 2.93 23.72
N PHE A 19 -7.64 4.13 23.18
CA PHE A 19 -8.96 4.54 22.70
C PHE A 19 -9.33 3.96 21.33
N ARG A 20 -8.32 3.64 20.53
CA ARG A 20 -8.47 2.99 19.24
C ARG A 20 -7.29 2.04 19.05
N SER A 21 -7.60 0.78 18.81
CA SER A 21 -6.65 -0.22 18.35
C SER A 21 -7.23 -0.78 17.07
N THR A 22 -6.59 -0.49 15.94
CA THR A 22 -7.06 -0.97 14.63
C THR A 22 -5.89 -1.58 13.91
N GLU A 23 -6.04 -2.85 13.55
CA GLU A 23 -5.12 -3.51 12.64
C GLU A 23 -5.43 -3.01 11.24
N ARG A 24 -4.43 -2.39 10.60
CA ARG A 24 -4.49 -1.99 9.20
C ARG A 24 -3.16 -2.36 8.55
N PRO A 25 -3.18 -3.01 7.38
CA PRO A 25 -1.95 -3.32 6.69
C PRO A 25 -1.25 -2.03 6.31
N VAL A 26 0.08 -2.00 6.46
CA VAL A 26 0.88 -0.86 6.03
C VAL A 26 0.91 -0.81 4.51
N TYR A 27 1.16 0.39 3.96
CA TYR A 27 1.19 0.61 2.52
C TYR A 27 2.13 -0.36 1.79
N ASP A 28 3.32 -0.57 2.34
CA ASP A 28 4.36 -1.42 1.73
C ASP A 28 3.91 -2.87 1.51
N VAL A 29 3.20 -3.44 2.50
CA VAL A 29 2.63 -4.79 2.40
C VAL A 29 1.57 -4.83 1.31
N GLN A 30 0.64 -3.88 1.31
CA GLN A 30 -0.42 -3.84 0.30
C GLN A 30 0.12 -3.60 -1.12
N MET A 31 1.17 -2.81 -1.26
CA MET A 31 1.82 -2.56 -2.54
C MET A 31 2.53 -3.82 -3.05
N SER A 32 3.21 -4.55 -2.16
CA SER A 32 3.87 -5.81 -2.50
C SER A 32 2.84 -6.86 -2.95
N ASP A 33 1.74 -7.00 -2.20
CA ASP A 33 0.66 -7.94 -2.53
C ASP A 33 0.05 -7.65 -3.92
N GLN A 34 -0.16 -6.37 -4.25
CA GLN A 34 -0.67 -5.95 -5.56
C GLN A 34 0.29 -6.32 -6.70
N LEU A 35 1.60 -6.20 -6.47
CA LEU A 35 2.61 -6.55 -7.47
C LEU A 35 2.64 -8.07 -7.69
N ASP A 36 2.59 -8.86 -6.61
CA ASP A 36 2.57 -10.31 -6.69
C ASP A 36 1.33 -10.81 -7.44
N GLU A 37 0.15 -10.26 -7.14
CA GLU A 37 -1.09 -10.57 -7.87
C GLU A 37 -0.97 -10.22 -9.37
N ALA A 38 -0.41 -9.05 -9.68
CA ALA A 38 -0.22 -8.63 -11.07
C ALA A 38 0.73 -9.57 -11.83
N ILE A 39 1.78 -10.06 -11.17
CA ILE A 39 2.73 -11.03 -11.75
C ILE A 39 2.07 -12.40 -11.94
N GLU A 40 1.24 -12.85 -11.01
CA GLU A 40 0.50 -14.12 -11.13
C GLU A 40 -0.46 -14.08 -12.34
N GLN A 41 -1.18 -12.96 -12.51
CA GLN A 41 -2.18 -12.81 -13.57
C GLN A 41 -1.59 -12.52 -14.95
N ASN A 42 -0.53 -11.70 -15.03
CA ASN A 42 -0.01 -11.16 -16.29
C ASN A 42 1.39 -11.69 -16.65
N GLY A 43 1.98 -12.51 -15.79
CA GLY A 43 3.36 -12.97 -15.92
C GLY A 43 4.38 -11.92 -15.49
N LYS A 44 5.65 -12.34 -15.39
CA LYS A 44 6.75 -11.43 -15.10
C LYS A 44 6.96 -10.50 -16.30
N GLY A 45 6.78 -9.19 -16.07
CA GLY A 45 7.06 -8.18 -17.10
C GLY A 45 8.51 -8.28 -17.59
N ASP A 46 8.71 -8.23 -18.91
CA ASP A 46 10.03 -8.19 -19.53
C ASP A 46 10.35 -6.76 -19.95
N LEU A 47 11.13 -6.08 -19.11
CA LEU A 47 11.60 -4.71 -19.38
C LEU A 47 12.47 -4.65 -20.64
N GLY A 48 13.21 -5.72 -20.95
CA GLY A 48 14.02 -5.82 -22.16
C GLY A 48 13.16 -5.83 -23.41
N ALA A 49 12.06 -6.60 -23.40
CA ALA A 49 11.09 -6.61 -24.49
C ALA A 49 10.38 -5.25 -24.67
N LEU A 50 10.05 -4.57 -23.56
CA LEU A 50 9.45 -3.23 -23.62
C LEU A 50 10.42 -2.19 -24.21
N LEU A 51 11.70 -2.26 -23.85
CA LEU A 51 12.74 -1.34 -24.33
C LEU A 51 13.15 -1.64 -25.78
N ALA A 52 13.15 -2.91 -26.17
CA ALA A 52 13.40 -3.30 -27.56
C ALA A 52 12.26 -2.83 -28.48
N GLY A 53 11.03 -2.74 -27.96
CA GLY A 53 9.86 -2.35 -28.73
C GLY A 53 9.47 -3.42 -29.77
N GLY A 54 8.21 -3.38 -30.23
CA GLY A 54 7.70 -4.34 -31.23
C GLY A 54 8.31 -4.19 -32.63
N ASP A 55 9.08 -3.13 -32.87
CA ASP A 55 9.52 -2.69 -34.19
C ASP A 55 11.04 -2.84 -34.42
N THR A 56 11.76 -3.66 -33.66
CA THR A 56 13.15 -3.99 -34.02
C THR A 56 13.20 -5.00 -35.15
N TRP A 57 13.29 -4.53 -36.40
CA TRP A 57 13.64 -5.40 -37.52
C TRP A 57 15.15 -5.71 -37.46
N THR A 58 15.49 -6.99 -37.51
CA THR A 58 16.88 -7.44 -37.64
C THR A 58 17.28 -7.34 -39.11
N VAL A 59 18.26 -6.49 -39.45
CA VAL A 59 18.82 -6.46 -40.81
C VAL A 59 19.82 -7.61 -40.95
N VAL A 60 19.50 -8.60 -41.77
CA VAL A 60 20.45 -9.66 -42.18
C VAL A 60 21.10 -9.20 -43.48
N GLY A 61 22.40 -8.94 -43.42
CA GLY A 61 23.24 -8.68 -44.60
C GLY A 61 23.68 -9.97 -45.28
#